data_AF-A0A3C0JPM2-F1
#
_entry.id   AF-A0A3C0JPM2-F1
#
_cell.length_a   1.000
_cell.length_b   1.000
_cell.length_c   1.000
_cell.angle_alpha   90.00
_cell.angle_beta   90.00
_cell.angle_gamma   90.00
#
_symmetry.space_group_name_H-M   'P 1'
#
loop_
_entity.id
_entity.type
_entity.pdbx_description
1 polymer ?
#
loop_
_entity_poly.entity_id
_entity_poly.type
_entity_poly.pdbx_seq_one_letter_code
_entity_poly.pdbx_strand_id
1 'polypeptide(L)' 'MTTTYEVVGKPVTRQEGPDKVLGTFLYSADVNLPGMIWGKVLRSPFPHAKIVKIDASKALAMP' A
#
# COMPACT_ATOMS: atom_id res chain seq x y z
N MET A 1 -27.68 18.32 31.57
CA MET A 1 -28.03 18.82 30.22
C MET A 1 -26.97 18.35 29.27
N THR A 2 -27.34 17.60 28.24
CA THR A 2 -26.38 17.09 27.24
C THR A 2 -26.09 18.18 26.23
N THR A 3 -24.82 18.55 26.08
CA THR A 3 -24.38 19.50 25.05
C THR A 3 -24.65 18.90 23.68
N THR A 4 -25.45 19.59 22.87
CA THR A 4 -25.71 19.18 21.48
C THR A 4 -24.73 19.90 20.57
N TYR A 5 -23.97 19.14 19.79
CA TYR A 5 -22.98 19.69 18.86
C TYR A 5 -23.54 19.78 17.44
N GLU A 6 -23.05 20.74 16.67
CA GLU A 6 -23.47 20.92 15.28
C GLU A 6 -22.98 19.81 14.35
N VAL A 7 -21.83 19.19 14.66
CA VAL A 7 -21.18 18.19 13.81
C VAL A 7 -20.99 16.87 14.55
N VAL A 8 -20.52 16.91 15.80
CA VAL A 8 -20.23 15.70 16.59
C VAL A 8 -21.52 14.93 16.85
N GLY A 9 -21.53 13.65 16.48
CA GLY A 9 -22.67 12.75 16.65
C GLY A 9 -23.70 12.79 15.52
N LYS A 10 -23.49 13.58 14.46
CA LYS A 10 -24.38 13.62 13.29
C LYS A 10 -23.84 12.75 12.14
N PRO A 11 -24.72 12.18 11.28
CA PRO A 11 -24.33 11.37 10.13
C PRO A 11 -23.86 12.26 8.97
N VAL A 12 -22.73 12.94 9.14
CA VAL A 12 -22.14 13.79 8.10
C VAL A 12 -21.42 12.97 7.03
N THR A 13 -21.48 13.43 5.78
CA THR A 13 -20.76 12.79 4.67
C THR A 13 -19.25 12.89 4.89
N ARG A 14 -18.53 11.82 4.54
CA ARG A 14 -17.07 11.78 4.58
C ARG A 14 -16.49 12.66 3.48
N GLN A 15 -15.52 13.50 3.85
CA GLN A 15 -14.87 14.42 2.92
C GLN A 15 -14.22 13.68 1.75
N GLU A 16 -13.58 12.53 2.00
CA GLU A 16 -12.93 11.73 0.98
C GLU A 16 -13.87 10.75 0.26
N GLY A 17 -15.15 10.73 0.66
CA GLY A 17 -16.17 9.84 0.12
C GLY A 17 -16.28 9.92 -1.40
N PRO A 18 -16.48 11.12 -1.99
CA PRO A 18 -16.57 11.30 -3.44
C PRO A 18 -15.37 10.70 -4.18
N ASP A 19 -14.14 10.98 -3.73
CA ASP A 19 -12.95 10.53 -4.43
C ASP A 19 -12.81 8.99 -4.40
N LYS A 20 -13.17 8.37 -3.28
CA LYS A 20 -13.13 6.91 -3.14
C LYS A 20 -14.20 6.19 -3.96
N VAL A 21 -15.39 6.77 -4.11
CA VAL A 21 -16.48 6.13 -4.88
C VAL A 21 -16.38 6.40 -6.38
N LEU A 22 -15.67 7.47 -6.78
CA LEU A 22 -15.44 7.82 -8.19
C LEU A 22 -14.15 7.22 -8.76
N GLY A 23 -13.32 6.58 -7.93
CA GLY A 23 -12.03 6.03 -8.36
C GLY A 23 -10.96 7.08 -8.64
N THR A 24 -11.14 8.31 -8.12
CA THR A 24 -10.15 9.40 -8.24
C THR A 24 -9.21 9.47 -7.03
N PHE A 25 -9.51 8.76 -5.95
CA PHE A 25 -8.64 8.66 -4.79
C PHE A 25 -7.40 7.81 -5.11
N LEU A 26 -6.21 8.40 -4.97
CA LEU A 26 -4.94 7.72 -5.23
C LEU A 26 -4.49 6.91 -4.01
N TYR A 27 -4.31 5.61 -4.20
CA TYR A 27 -3.61 4.71 -3.29
C TYR A 27 -2.12 4.62 -3.66
N SER A 28 -1.29 4.08 -2.76
CA SER A 28 0.15 3.94 -3.00
C SER A 28 0.48 3.16 -4.28
N ALA A 29 -0.38 2.25 -4.71
CA ALA A 29 -0.21 1.46 -5.92
C ALA A 29 -0.55 2.23 -7.22
N ASP A 30 -1.29 3.34 -7.11
CA ASP A 30 -1.70 4.16 -8.27
C ASP A 30 -0.63 5.19 -8.65
N VAL A 31 0.35 5.41 -7.75
CA VAL A 31 1.43 6.37 -7.94
C VAL A 31 2.44 5.84 -8.95
N ASN A 32 2.71 6.61 -10.01
CA ASN A 32 3.77 6.36 -10.98
C ASN A 32 4.65 7.59 -11.12
N LEU A 33 5.94 7.45 -10.80
CA LEU A 33 6.92 8.55 -10.83
C LEU A 33 7.99 8.30 -11.90
N PRO A 34 8.55 9.36 -12.53
CA PRO A 34 9.69 9.23 -13.42
C PRO A 34 10.86 8.53 -12.73
N GLY A 35 11.41 7.48 -13.36
CA GLY A 35 12.55 6.72 -12.83
C GLY A 35 12.19 5.71 -11.72
N MET A 36 10.91 5.49 -11.43
CA MET A 36 10.49 4.47 -10.45
C MET A 36 10.89 3.06 -10.91
N ILE A 37 11.54 2.31 -10.02
CA ILE A 37 11.89 0.90 -10.24
C ILE A 37 10.86 -0.02 -9.59
N TRP A 38 10.73 -1.23 -10.12
CA TRP A 38 9.82 -2.26 -9.59
C TRP A 38 10.60 -3.32 -8.82
N GLY A 39 10.14 -3.62 -7.61
CA GLY A 39 10.76 -4.63 -6.74
C GLY A 39 9.92 -5.90 -6.63
N LYS A 40 10.59 -7.04 -6.48
CA LYS A 40 9.95 -8.32 -6.12
C LYS A 40 10.73 -8.99 -4.98
N VAL A 41 10.01 -9.50 -3.99
CA VAL A 41 10.61 -10.13 -2.80
C VAL A 41 10.55 -11.65 -2.95
N LEU A 42 11.70 -12.31 -2.93
CA LEU A 42 11.81 -13.75 -2.74
C LEU A 42 11.70 -14.06 -1.23
N ARG A 43 10.72 -14.86 -0.85
CA ARG A 43 10.47 -15.24 0.56
C ARG A 43 10.91 -16.67 0.82
N SER A 44 11.22 -16.98 2.08
CA SER A 44 11.53 -18.34 2.52
C SER A 44 10.34 -19.27 2.23
N PRO A 45 10.57 -20.45 1.61
CA PRO A 45 9.55 -21.47 1.51
C PRO A 45 9.39 -22.28 2.82
N PHE A 46 10.27 -22.07 3.80
CA PHE A 46 10.29 -22.78 5.07
C PHE A 46 9.94 -21.85 6.25
N PRO A 47 9.17 -22.33 7.24
CA PRO A 47 8.84 -21.55 8.44
C PRO A 47 10.05 -21.31 9.35
N HIS A 48 11.00 -22.25 9.37
CA HIS A 48 12.26 -22.12 10.11
C HIS A 48 13.38 -22.87 9.36
N ALA A 49 14.44 -22.15 9.01
CA ALA A 49 15.63 -22.72 8.37
C ALA A 49 16.81 -21.78 8.57
N LYS A 50 18.03 -22.32 8.48
CA LYS A 50 19.26 -21.51 8.41
C LYS A 50 19.54 -21.17 6.94
N ILE A 51 19.78 -19.89 6.66
CA ILE A 51 20.27 -19.47 5.33
C ILE A 51 21.73 -19.89 5.21
N VAL A 52 22.02 -20.83 4.31
CA VAL A 52 23.39 -21.30 4.05
C VAL A 52 24.04 -20.52 2.90
N LYS A 53 23.26 -20.20 1.86
CA LYS A 53 23.72 -19.46 0.68
C LYS A 53 22.56 -18.71 0.05
N ILE A 54 22.84 -17.55 -0.54
CA ILE A 54 21.95 -16.85 -1.48
C ILE A 54 22.72 -16.70 -2.79
N ASP A 55 22.11 -17.12 -3.91
CA ASP A 55 22.68 -16.98 -5.25
C ASP A 55 21.77 -16.11 -6.10
N ALA A 56 22.19 -14.87 -6.32
CA ALA A 56 21.45 -13.87 -7.10
C ALA A 56 21.97 -13.73 -8.54
N SER A 57 22.92 -14.56 -8.97
CA SER A 57 23.61 -14.41 -10.27
C SER A 57 22.63 -14.33 -11.44
N LYS A 58 21.62 -15.21 -11.48
CA LYS A 58 20.59 -15.20 -12.52
C LYS A 58 19.74 -13.93 -12.49
N ALA A 59 19.40 -13.42 -11.30
CA ALA A 59 18.60 -12.21 -11.16
C ALA A 59 19.40 -10.96 -11.61
N LEU A 60 20.69 -10.90 -11.31
CA LEU A 60 21.58 -9.81 -11.73
C LEU A 60 21.90 -9.83 -13.23
N ALA A 61 21.77 -10.99 -13.88
CA ALA A 61 21.94 -11.13 -15.33
C ALA A 61 20.66 -10.84 -16.14
N MET A 62 19.54 -10.57 -15.47
CA MET A 62 18.31 -10.13 -16.12
C MET A 62 18.46 -8.66 -16.58
N PRO A 63 17.83 -8.27 -17.71
CA PRO A 63 17.80 -6.89 -18.18
C PRO A 63 17.01 -5.96 -17.27
#